data_AF-V4R230-F1
#
_entry.id   AF-V4R230-F1
#
_cell.length_a   1.000
_cell.length_b   1.000
_cell.length_c   1.000
_cell.angle_alpha   90.00
_cell.angle_beta   90.00
_cell.angle_gamma   90.00
#
_symmetry.space_group_name_H-M   'P 1'
#
loop_
_entity.id
_entity.type
_entity.pdbx_description
1 polymer ?
#
loop_
_entity_poly.entity_id
_entity_poly.type
_entity_poly.pdbx_seq_one_letter_code
_entity_poly.pdbx_strand_id
1 'polypeptide(L)'
;MDDIEDLLSGSPAPVKPTRELPTARRDRLAEQRRLLGGARASEPTYVDEHEALADRLREPGAPPIDMLKRSMTLTNIATLLGREPRRVVGLLKNCPIAGYGSINRNGERTPLYDLRDAINYLATPSTKHIAAWIKSQSPATLPPFINKAFWEAERVKMKVKYEAGDLWHTVQCQKVFGETAKTINEALKLWVERLPGVASMSTEQYNAFQGFVRELQNEIFELMVAKPNEPRMRSYAGDIEDLENEAEIAGDDLVEAE
;
A
#
# COMPACT_ATOMS: atom_id res chain seq x y z
N MET A 1 38.57 41.82 -5.84
CA MET A 1 37.87 40.99 -6.84
C MET A 1 38.58 39.64 -6.79
N ASP A 2 38.63 39.03 -5.59
CA ASP A 2 39.68 38.05 -5.25
C ASP A 2 39.16 36.85 -4.43
N ASP A 3 37.84 36.64 -4.35
CA ASP A 3 37.25 35.61 -3.48
C ASP A 3 36.76 34.35 -4.23
N ILE A 4 37.25 34.11 -5.45
CA ILE A 4 36.79 32.97 -6.29
C ILE A 4 37.89 31.92 -6.52
N GLU A 5 39.17 32.25 -6.32
CA GLU A 5 40.28 31.30 -6.57
C GLU A 5 40.54 30.30 -5.43
N ASP A 6 40.03 30.57 -4.21
CA ASP A 6 40.28 29.72 -3.03
C ASP A 6 39.31 28.52 -2.90
N LEU A 7 38.30 28.44 -3.78
CA LEU A 7 37.30 27.35 -3.82
C LEU A 7 37.62 26.23 -4.84
N LEU A 8 38.65 26.41 -5.67
CA LEU A 8 39.01 25.46 -6.74
C LEU A 8 40.34 24.71 -6.48
N SER A 9 41.07 25.03 -5.40
CA SER A 9 42.29 24.33 -4.99
C SER A 9 41.99 23.18 -4.01
N GLY A 10 41.14 22.25 -4.43
CA GLY A 10 40.82 21.03 -3.68
C GLY A 10 42.01 20.09 -3.55
N SER A 11 42.89 20.36 -2.58
CA SER A 11 43.95 19.45 -2.14
C SER A 11 43.31 18.20 -1.52
N PRO A 12 43.59 16.98 -2.01
CA PRO A 12 42.96 15.76 -1.49
C PRO A 12 43.41 15.53 -0.05
N ALA A 13 42.45 15.46 0.87
CA ALA A 13 42.68 15.19 2.28
C ALA A 13 43.49 13.89 2.46
N PRO A 14 44.44 13.82 3.42
CA PRO A 14 45.23 12.63 3.66
C PRO A 14 44.33 11.47 4.08
N VAL A 15 44.37 10.39 3.31
CA VAL A 15 43.71 9.11 3.58
C VAL A 15 44.22 8.60 4.93
N LYS A 16 43.36 8.55 5.94
CA LYS A 16 43.67 7.92 7.23
C LYS A 16 44.05 6.45 6.99
N PRO A 17 45.17 5.95 7.54
CA PRO A 17 45.57 4.56 7.33
C PRO A 17 44.50 3.63 7.88
N THR A 18 44.05 2.72 7.01
CA THR A 18 43.09 1.67 7.32
C THR A 18 43.62 0.88 8.51
N ARG A 19 42.90 0.94 9.63
CA ARG A 19 43.22 0.21 10.87
C ARG A 19 43.36 -1.27 10.52
N GLU A 20 44.58 -1.78 10.54
CA GLU A 20 44.87 -3.18 10.24
C GLU A 20 44.11 -4.07 11.22
N LEU A 21 43.34 -5.02 10.68
CA LEU A 21 42.63 -5.99 11.48
C LEU A 21 43.64 -6.85 12.26
N PRO A 22 43.38 -7.16 13.55
CA PRO A 22 44.23 -8.03 14.35
C PRO A 22 44.52 -9.35 13.62
N THR A 23 45.79 -9.76 13.55
CA THR A 23 46.31 -10.90 12.78
C THR A 23 45.50 -12.19 12.99
N ALA A 24 45.02 -12.44 14.20
CA ALA A 24 44.18 -13.61 14.52
C ALA A 24 42.85 -13.69 13.75
N ARG A 25 42.30 -12.56 13.26
CA ARG A 25 41.08 -12.55 12.43
C ARG A 25 41.37 -12.83 10.96
N ARG A 26 42.57 -12.49 10.47
CA ARG A 26 43.01 -12.80 9.09
C ARG A 26 43.20 -14.30 8.90
N ASP A 27 43.79 -14.96 9.89
CA ASP A 27 44.06 -16.40 9.80
C ASP A 27 42.77 -17.23 9.83
N ARG A 28 41.79 -16.85 10.67
CA ARG A 28 40.46 -17.48 10.69
C ARG A 28 39.67 -17.26 9.39
N LEU A 29 39.81 -16.09 8.75
CA LEU A 29 39.18 -15.81 7.45
C LEU A 29 39.86 -16.57 6.30
N ALA A 30 41.18 -16.78 6.38
CA ALA A 30 41.93 -17.60 5.43
C ALA A 30 41.59 -19.09 5.58
N GLU A 31 41.39 -19.55 6.81
CA GLU A 31 40.99 -20.93 7.12
C GLU A 31 39.52 -21.20 6.74
N GLN A 32 38.60 -20.25 7.01
CA GLN A 32 37.23 -20.31 6.49
C GLN A 32 37.19 -20.30 4.95
N ARG A 33 38.05 -19.52 4.29
CA ARG A 33 38.16 -19.52 2.82
C ARG A 33 38.74 -20.82 2.27
N ARG A 34 39.63 -21.50 2.99
CA ARG A 34 40.11 -22.83 2.60
C ARG A 34 39.04 -23.91 2.78
N LEU A 35 38.26 -23.85 3.85
CA LEU A 35 37.13 -24.77 4.08
C LEU A 35 36.01 -24.57 3.05
N LEU A 36 35.75 -23.32 2.63
CA LEU A 36 34.78 -23.01 1.56
C LEU A 36 35.35 -23.24 0.15
N GLY A 37 36.68 -23.19 -0.02
CA GLY A 37 37.35 -23.33 -1.32
C GLY A 37 37.52 -24.77 -1.82
N GLY A 38 37.26 -25.78 -0.96
CA GLY A 38 37.31 -27.20 -1.32
C GLY A 38 36.02 -27.75 -1.94
N ALA A 39 34.94 -26.95 -1.97
CA ALA A 39 33.62 -27.36 -2.43
C ALA A 39 33.21 -26.71 -3.76
N ARG A 40 34.14 -26.46 -4.69
CA ARG A 40 33.80 -26.35 -6.12
C ARG A 40 33.53 -27.75 -6.68
N ALA A 41 32.51 -28.41 -6.13
CA ALA A 41 31.71 -29.31 -6.95
C ALA A 41 31.20 -28.45 -8.11
N SER A 42 31.41 -28.93 -9.34
CA SER A 42 30.91 -28.35 -10.58
C SER A 42 29.53 -27.72 -10.36
N GLU A 43 29.45 -26.39 -10.39
CA GLU A 43 28.18 -25.72 -10.63
C GLU A 43 27.65 -26.30 -11.95
N PRO A 44 26.49 -26.98 -11.95
CA PRO A 44 25.92 -27.45 -13.20
C PRO A 44 25.74 -26.21 -14.07
N THR A 45 26.45 -26.21 -15.18
CA THR A 45 26.34 -25.19 -16.21
C THR A 45 24.87 -25.08 -16.56
N TYR A 46 24.29 -23.90 -16.33
CA TYR A 46 22.87 -23.58 -16.61
C TYR A 46 22.40 -24.05 -18.01
N VAL A 47 23.34 -24.22 -18.95
CA VAL A 47 23.12 -24.71 -20.30
C VAL A 47 22.67 -26.19 -20.35
N ASP A 48 23.20 -27.06 -19.48
CA ASP A 48 22.91 -28.51 -19.50
C ASP A 48 21.49 -28.84 -19.02
N GLU A 49 20.95 -28.06 -18.07
CA GLU A 49 19.58 -28.25 -17.59
C GLU A 49 18.53 -27.82 -18.63
N HIS A 50 18.81 -26.78 -19.42
CA HIS A 50 17.92 -26.37 -20.51
C HIS A 50 17.92 -27.36 -21.67
N GLU A 51 19.07 -27.97 -21.99
CA GLU A 51 19.16 -28.99 -23.03
C GLU A 51 18.51 -30.32 -22.59
N ALA A 52 18.71 -30.74 -21.34
CA ALA A 52 18.03 -31.89 -20.76
C ALA A 52 16.50 -31.69 -20.58
N LEU A 53 16.06 -30.46 -20.28
CA LEU A 53 14.64 -30.11 -20.24
C LEU A 53 14.05 -30.05 -21.66
N ALA A 54 14.79 -29.55 -22.64
CA ALA A 54 14.39 -29.54 -24.05
C ALA A 54 14.24 -30.97 -24.61
N ASP A 55 15.10 -31.91 -24.23
CA ASP A 55 14.97 -33.32 -24.60
C ASP A 55 13.83 -34.03 -23.86
N ARG A 56 13.51 -33.65 -22.62
CA ARG A 56 12.29 -34.13 -21.92
C ARG A 56 11.00 -33.58 -22.53
N LEU A 57 11.04 -32.38 -23.10
CA LEU A 57 9.91 -31.79 -23.83
C LEU A 57 9.80 -32.30 -25.29
N ARG A 58 10.73 -33.16 -25.75
CA ARG A 58 10.61 -33.94 -27.00
C ARG A 58 9.84 -35.25 -26.82
N GLU A 59 9.11 -35.42 -25.73
CA GLU A 59 8.13 -36.51 -25.63
C GLU A 59 7.07 -36.40 -26.74
N PRO A 60 6.63 -37.52 -27.35
CA PRO A 60 5.64 -37.54 -28.44
C PRO A 60 4.26 -37.16 -27.90
N GLY A 61 4.03 -35.86 -27.74
CA GLY A 61 2.82 -35.29 -27.14
C GLY A 61 2.94 -33.80 -26.77
N ALA A 62 4.15 -33.25 -26.72
CA ALA A 62 4.33 -31.81 -26.54
C ALA A 62 3.88 -31.04 -27.79
N PRO A 63 3.14 -29.92 -27.64
CA PRO A 63 2.76 -29.08 -28.78
C PRO A 63 4.04 -28.58 -29.47
N PRO A 64 4.14 -28.66 -30.81
CA PRO A 64 5.31 -28.18 -31.53
C PRO A 64 5.64 -26.74 -31.15
N ILE A 65 6.91 -26.41 -30.91
CA ILE A 65 7.34 -25.05 -30.55
C ILE A 65 6.87 -24.01 -31.59
N ASP A 66 6.70 -24.43 -32.84
CA ASP A 66 6.13 -23.61 -33.92
C ASP A 66 4.68 -23.19 -33.69
N MET A 67 3.94 -23.91 -32.84
CA MET A 67 2.58 -23.56 -32.42
C MET A 67 2.58 -22.33 -31.50
N LEU A 68 3.64 -22.12 -30.71
CA LEU A 68 3.78 -20.97 -29.81
C LEU A 68 4.14 -19.67 -30.55
N LYS A 69 4.69 -19.79 -31.77
CA LYS A 69 5.00 -18.65 -32.64
C LYS A 69 3.82 -18.22 -33.51
N ARG A 70 2.73 -18.99 -33.53
CA ARG A 70 1.51 -18.67 -34.29
C ARG A 70 0.61 -17.80 -33.43
N SER A 71 -0.13 -16.90 -34.06
CA SER A 71 -1.18 -16.15 -33.37
C SER A 71 -2.27 -17.12 -32.90
N MET A 72 -2.69 -16.98 -31.65
CA MET A 72 -3.60 -17.91 -30.97
C MET A 72 -4.91 -17.22 -30.62
N THR A 73 -5.99 -18.01 -30.58
CA THR A 73 -7.28 -17.55 -30.07
C THR A 73 -7.25 -17.47 -28.56
N LEU A 74 -8.15 -16.66 -28.00
CA LEU A 74 -8.26 -16.47 -26.55
C LEU A 74 -8.48 -17.79 -25.79
N THR A 75 -9.29 -18.70 -26.33
CA THR A 75 -9.53 -20.02 -25.73
C THR A 75 -8.26 -20.84 -25.67
N ASN A 76 -7.45 -20.83 -26.72
CA ASN A 76 -6.20 -21.58 -26.76
C ASN A 76 -5.17 -21.01 -25.78
N ILE A 77 -5.12 -19.68 -25.64
CA ILE A 77 -4.25 -19.01 -24.64
C ILE A 77 -4.72 -19.35 -23.22
N ALA A 78 -6.02 -19.36 -22.97
CA ALA A 78 -6.60 -19.75 -21.68
C ALA A 78 -6.27 -21.20 -21.32
N THR A 79 -6.41 -22.12 -22.28
CA THR A 79 -6.02 -23.53 -22.12
C THR A 79 -4.52 -23.68 -21.87
N LEU A 80 -3.68 -22.96 -22.61
CA LEU A 80 -2.22 -23.02 -22.46
C LEU A 80 -1.77 -22.55 -21.06
N LEU A 81 -2.44 -21.55 -20.49
CA LEU A 81 -2.11 -20.99 -19.18
C LEU A 81 -2.86 -21.63 -18.02
N GLY A 82 -3.74 -22.61 -18.29
CA GLY A 82 -4.59 -23.24 -17.27
C GLY A 82 -5.51 -22.24 -16.55
N ARG A 83 -5.92 -21.15 -17.22
CA ARG A 83 -6.77 -20.10 -16.64
C ARG A 83 -8.16 -20.12 -17.27
N GLU A 84 -9.17 -19.69 -16.50
CA GLU A 84 -10.52 -19.56 -17.02
C GLU A 84 -10.58 -18.47 -18.13
N PRO A 85 -11.22 -18.73 -19.28
CA PRO A 85 -11.30 -17.77 -20.39
C PRO A 85 -11.84 -16.40 -19.98
N ARG A 86 -12.81 -16.35 -19.05
CA ARG A 86 -13.41 -15.10 -18.56
C ARG A 86 -12.38 -14.15 -17.93
N ARG A 87 -11.44 -14.70 -17.16
CA ARG A 87 -10.37 -13.93 -16.50
C ARG A 87 -9.37 -13.40 -17.53
N VAL A 88 -9.08 -14.20 -18.56
CA VAL A 88 -8.19 -13.84 -19.67
C VAL A 88 -8.78 -12.71 -20.52
N VAL A 89 -10.09 -12.72 -20.77
CA VAL A 89 -10.80 -11.62 -21.47
C VAL A 89 -10.58 -10.29 -20.78
N GLY A 90 -10.68 -10.25 -19.44
CA GLY A 90 -10.47 -9.02 -18.66
C GLY A 90 -9.05 -8.46 -18.78
N LEU A 91 -8.05 -9.33 -18.80
CA LEU A 91 -6.63 -8.96 -18.85
C LEU A 91 -6.18 -8.58 -20.26
N LEU A 92 -6.72 -9.21 -21.30
CA LEU A 92 -6.36 -8.95 -22.69
C LEU A 92 -7.10 -7.76 -23.32
N LYS A 93 -7.96 -7.04 -22.59
CA LYS A 93 -8.68 -5.85 -23.12
C LYS A 93 -7.75 -4.80 -23.73
N ASN A 94 -6.55 -4.67 -23.17
CA ASN A 94 -5.56 -3.66 -23.58
C ASN A 94 -4.46 -4.22 -24.49
N CYS A 95 -4.54 -5.50 -24.87
CA CYS A 95 -3.54 -6.15 -25.73
C CYS A 95 -3.81 -5.80 -27.20
N PRO A 96 -2.80 -5.44 -27.99
CA PRO A 96 -2.97 -5.26 -29.43
C PRO A 96 -3.39 -6.58 -30.10
N ILE A 97 -4.31 -6.48 -31.05
CA ILE A 97 -4.81 -7.62 -31.82
C ILE A 97 -3.85 -7.85 -32.99
N ALA A 98 -3.22 -9.03 -33.06
CA ALA A 98 -2.28 -9.38 -34.13
C ALA A 98 -2.99 -9.70 -35.45
N GLY A 99 -4.25 -10.15 -35.38
CA GLY A 99 -5.07 -10.38 -36.57
C GLY A 99 -6.46 -10.89 -36.22
N TYR A 100 -7.23 -11.21 -37.26
CA TYR A 100 -8.57 -11.76 -37.13
C TYR A 100 -8.62 -13.15 -37.76
N GLY A 101 -9.14 -14.11 -37.00
CA GLY A 101 -9.38 -15.49 -37.43
C GLY A 101 -10.73 -15.66 -38.10
N SER A 102 -11.16 -16.92 -38.16
CA SER A 102 -12.45 -17.31 -38.74
C SER A 102 -13.63 -16.60 -38.05
N ILE A 103 -14.70 -16.45 -38.80
CA ILE A 103 -15.97 -15.89 -38.33
C ILE A 103 -16.60 -16.90 -37.37
N ASN A 104 -16.88 -16.46 -36.15
CA ASN A 104 -17.59 -17.25 -35.15
C ASN A 104 -19.04 -17.49 -35.57
N ARG A 105 -19.69 -18.42 -34.87
CA ARG A 105 -21.13 -18.71 -35.00
C ARG A 105 -22.05 -17.48 -34.86
N ASN A 106 -21.55 -16.43 -34.21
CA ASN A 106 -22.26 -15.16 -33.96
C ASN A 106 -21.99 -14.09 -35.04
N GLY A 107 -21.27 -14.41 -36.11
CA GLY A 107 -20.95 -13.47 -37.20
C GLY A 107 -19.75 -12.54 -36.92
N GLU A 108 -19.20 -12.56 -35.71
CA GLU A 108 -18.03 -11.77 -35.32
C GLU A 108 -16.72 -12.48 -35.65
N ARG A 109 -15.70 -11.72 -36.05
CA ARG A 109 -14.37 -12.28 -36.30
C ARG A 109 -13.65 -12.54 -34.97
N THR A 110 -13.05 -13.73 -34.82
CA THR A 110 -12.25 -14.05 -33.63
C THR A 110 -10.97 -13.24 -33.59
N PRO A 111 -10.68 -12.47 -32.52
CA PRO A 111 -9.39 -11.82 -32.39
C PRO A 111 -8.31 -12.88 -32.12
N LEU A 112 -7.20 -12.78 -32.86
CA LEU A 112 -5.99 -13.56 -32.68
C LEU A 112 -4.94 -12.68 -32.02
N TYR A 113 -4.30 -13.20 -30.98
CA TYR A 113 -3.26 -12.52 -30.23
C TYR A 113 -1.92 -13.22 -30.45
N ASP A 114 -0.83 -12.47 -30.50
CA ASP A 114 0.50 -13.04 -30.39
C ASP A 114 0.71 -13.48 -28.93
N LEU A 115 1.16 -14.72 -28.73
CA LEU A 115 1.38 -15.28 -27.41
C LEU A 115 2.44 -14.47 -26.64
N ARG A 116 3.48 -14.00 -27.32
CA ARG A 116 4.56 -13.23 -26.68
C ARG A 116 4.02 -11.94 -26.05
N ASP A 117 3.20 -11.22 -26.80
CA ASP A 117 2.60 -9.98 -26.33
C ASP A 117 1.54 -10.28 -25.27
N ALA A 118 0.67 -11.27 -25.51
CA ALA A 118 -0.37 -11.68 -24.58
C ALA A 118 0.21 -12.06 -23.20
N ILE A 119 1.33 -12.79 -23.14
CA ILE A 119 2.00 -13.17 -21.88
C ILE A 119 2.42 -11.93 -21.07
N ASN A 120 2.88 -10.86 -21.71
CA ASN A 120 3.28 -9.63 -21.00
C ASN A 120 2.09 -8.92 -20.32
N TYR A 121 0.88 -9.06 -20.88
CA TYR A 121 -0.34 -8.52 -20.29
C TYR A 121 -1.01 -9.50 -19.31
N LEU A 122 -0.73 -10.80 -19.44
CA LEU A 122 -1.27 -11.87 -18.59
C LEU A 122 -0.43 -12.14 -17.34
N ALA A 123 0.87 -11.87 -17.41
CA ALA A 123 1.76 -11.82 -16.27
C ALA A 123 1.38 -10.63 -15.37
N THR A 124 1.34 -10.88 -14.06
CA THR A 124 1.11 -9.89 -12.99
C THR A 124 1.96 -8.63 -13.25
N PRO A 125 1.43 -7.43 -12.96
CA PRO A 125 1.52 -6.28 -13.86
C PRO A 125 2.95 -5.87 -14.20
N SER A 126 3.13 -5.54 -15.48
CA SER A 126 4.29 -4.84 -15.98
C SER A 126 4.65 -3.63 -15.09
N THR A 127 5.94 -3.37 -14.96
CA THR A 127 6.56 -2.39 -14.06
C THR A 127 5.98 -0.97 -14.12
N LYS A 128 5.22 -0.64 -15.18
CA LYS A 128 4.55 0.66 -15.38
C LYS A 128 3.30 0.86 -14.52
N HIS A 129 2.68 -0.21 -13.99
CA HIS A 129 1.43 -0.12 -13.22
C HIS A 129 1.53 -0.63 -11.78
N ILE A 130 2.74 -0.84 -11.26
CA ILE A 130 2.96 -1.35 -9.89
C ILE A 130 2.27 -0.45 -8.85
N ALA A 131 2.36 0.87 -8.99
CA ALA A 131 1.74 1.80 -8.04
C ALA A 131 0.20 1.74 -8.04
N ALA A 132 -0.42 1.53 -9.21
CA ALA A 132 -1.86 1.36 -9.31
C ALA A 132 -2.30 -0.02 -8.78
N TRP A 133 -1.46 -1.04 -9.01
CA TRP A 133 -1.69 -2.38 -8.51
C TRP A 133 -1.58 -2.44 -6.98
N ILE A 134 -0.52 -1.89 -6.37
CA ILE A 134 -0.36 -1.82 -4.91
C ILE A 134 -1.54 -1.10 -4.27
N LYS A 135 -2.05 -0.02 -4.88
CA LYS A 135 -3.26 0.69 -4.39
C LYS A 135 -4.55 -0.12 -4.50
N SER A 136 -4.62 -1.07 -5.43
CA SER A 136 -5.81 -1.90 -5.66
C SER A 136 -5.83 -3.17 -4.82
N GLN A 137 -4.68 -3.55 -4.25
CA GLN A 137 -4.56 -4.72 -3.40
C GLN A 137 -4.80 -4.34 -1.94
N SER A 138 -5.41 -5.25 -1.18
CA SER A 138 -5.42 -5.14 0.28
C SER A 138 -3.96 -5.21 0.77
N PRO A 139 -3.56 -4.40 1.76
CA PRO A 139 -2.21 -4.47 2.36
C PRO A 139 -1.82 -5.89 2.80
N ALA A 140 -2.82 -6.72 3.13
CA ALA A 140 -2.69 -8.11 3.52
C ALA A 140 -2.07 -9.02 2.46
N THR A 141 -2.42 -8.80 1.19
CA THR A 141 -2.03 -9.70 0.09
C THR A 141 -0.65 -9.35 -0.49
N LEU A 142 0.00 -8.32 0.07
CA LEU A 142 1.30 -7.87 -0.37
C LEU A 142 2.43 -8.72 0.26
N PRO A 143 3.46 -9.10 -0.52
CA PRO A 143 4.64 -9.73 0.03
C PRO A 143 5.26 -8.91 1.18
N PRO A 144 5.84 -9.56 2.22
CA PRO A 144 6.29 -8.88 3.44
C PRO A 144 7.24 -7.69 3.21
N PHE A 145 8.10 -7.79 2.19
CA PHE A 145 9.02 -6.70 1.81
C PHE A 145 8.29 -5.45 1.31
N ILE A 146 7.22 -5.63 0.52
CA ILE A 146 6.42 -4.53 -0.03
C ILE A 146 5.49 -3.97 1.04
N ASN A 147 4.94 -4.83 1.90
CA ASN A 147 4.07 -4.43 3.00
C ASN A 147 4.77 -3.43 3.95
N LYS A 148 6.02 -3.73 4.33
CA LYS A 148 6.84 -2.79 5.14
C LYS A 148 7.01 -1.43 4.45
N ALA A 149 7.37 -1.42 3.16
CA ALA A 149 7.57 -0.20 2.41
C ALA A 149 6.26 0.60 2.23
N PHE A 150 5.12 -0.08 2.12
CA PHE A 150 3.79 0.53 2.06
C PHE A 150 3.49 1.29 3.36
N TRP A 151 3.64 0.64 4.52
CA TRP A 151 3.40 1.29 5.81
C TRP A 151 4.38 2.42 6.11
N GLU A 152 5.65 2.29 5.73
CA GLU A 152 6.62 3.39 5.82
C GLU A 152 6.17 4.59 4.95
N ALA A 153 5.71 4.35 3.73
CA ALA A 153 5.21 5.40 2.85
C ALA A 153 3.93 6.06 3.39
N GLU A 154 3.00 5.29 3.96
CA GLU A 154 1.79 5.84 4.59
C GLU A 154 2.13 6.69 5.82
N ARG A 155 3.05 6.24 6.68
CA ARG A 155 3.52 7.05 7.81
C ARG A 155 4.15 8.37 7.36
N VAL A 156 4.94 8.36 6.28
CA VAL A 156 5.51 9.59 5.71
C VAL A 156 4.40 10.51 5.19
N LYS A 157 3.39 9.99 4.51
CA LYS A 157 2.24 10.80 4.06
C LYS A 157 1.49 11.42 5.24
N MET A 158 1.25 10.68 6.32
CA MET A 158 0.61 11.21 7.53
C MET A 158 1.43 12.33 8.15
N LYS A 159 2.76 12.16 8.23
CA LYS A 159 3.65 13.19 8.73
C LYS A 159 3.58 14.46 7.88
N VAL A 160 3.60 14.33 6.55
CA VAL A 160 3.47 15.49 5.64
C VAL A 160 2.11 16.18 5.81
N LYS A 161 1.01 15.43 5.91
CA LYS A 161 -0.33 16.00 6.16
C LYS A 161 -0.42 16.70 7.51
N TYR A 162 0.23 16.16 8.52
CA TYR A 162 0.32 16.78 9.85
C TYR A 162 1.12 18.08 9.81
N GLU A 163 2.29 18.09 9.16
CA GLU A 163 3.12 19.29 9.00
C GLU A 163 2.42 20.36 8.13
N ALA A 164 1.58 19.95 7.18
CA ALA A 164 0.74 20.84 6.38
C ALA A 164 -0.45 21.43 7.17
N GLY A 165 -0.76 20.89 8.36
CA GLY A 165 -1.90 21.32 9.18
C GLY A 165 -3.24 20.69 8.79
N ASP A 166 -3.24 19.77 7.82
CA ASP A 166 -4.44 19.06 7.35
C ASP A 166 -4.87 17.92 8.29
N LEU A 167 -3.97 17.44 9.15
CA LEU A 167 -4.23 16.39 10.13
C LEU A 167 -4.06 16.91 11.55
N TRP A 168 -5.09 16.79 12.38
CA TRP A 168 -5.05 17.21 13.79
C TRP A 168 -5.00 15.99 14.71
N HIS A 169 -4.29 16.11 15.83
CA HIS A 169 -4.32 15.08 16.84
C HIS A 169 -5.68 15.06 17.53
N THR A 170 -6.26 13.86 17.71
CA THR A 170 -7.53 13.68 18.41
C THR A 170 -7.55 14.35 19.78
N VAL A 171 -6.44 14.28 20.53
CA VAL A 171 -6.29 14.93 21.85
C VAL A 171 -6.39 16.46 21.75
N GLN A 172 -5.82 17.06 20.69
CA GLN A 172 -5.90 18.51 20.47
C GLN A 172 -7.31 18.93 20.08
N CYS A 173 -7.98 18.19 19.19
CA CYS A 173 -9.38 18.43 18.85
C CYS A 173 -10.28 18.38 20.09
N GLN A 174 -10.15 17.32 20.89
CA GLN A 174 -10.92 17.15 22.12
C GLN A 174 -10.70 18.30 23.11
N LYS A 175 -9.46 18.77 23.25
CA LYS A 175 -9.15 19.91 24.09
C LYS A 175 -9.84 21.19 23.61
N VAL A 176 -9.73 21.51 22.31
CA VAL A 176 -10.36 22.72 21.73
C VAL A 176 -11.88 22.68 21.86
N PHE A 177 -12.50 21.53 21.57
CA PHE A 177 -13.96 21.36 21.74
C PHE A 177 -14.36 21.45 23.21
N GLY A 178 -13.59 20.86 24.13
CA GLY A 178 -13.84 20.96 25.57
C GLY A 178 -13.74 22.39 26.10
N GLU A 179 -12.73 23.15 25.67
CA GLU A 179 -12.55 24.56 26.03
C GLU A 179 -13.68 25.44 25.47
N THR A 180 -14.11 25.18 24.24
CA THR A 180 -15.23 25.88 23.60
C THR A 180 -16.55 25.57 24.32
N ALA A 181 -16.82 24.30 24.64
CA ALA A 181 -17.99 23.88 25.40
C ALA A 181 -18.04 24.54 26.78
N LYS A 182 -16.89 24.62 27.47
CA LYS A 182 -16.78 25.31 28.76
C LYS A 182 -17.13 26.79 28.64
N THR A 183 -16.59 27.46 27.61
CA THR A 183 -16.86 28.88 27.34
C THR A 183 -18.35 29.14 27.08
N ILE A 184 -19.00 28.27 26.29
CA ILE A 184 -20.45 28.35 26.03
C ILE A 184 -21.23 28.16 27.34
N ASN A 185 -20.87 27.17 28.15
CA ASN A 185 -21.53 26.93 29.44
C ASN A 185 -21.40 28.10 30.40
N GLU A 186 -20.23 28.74 30.46
CA GLU A 186 -20.01 29.94 31.27
C GLU A 186 -20.85 31.13 30.76
N ALA A 187 -20.90 31.35 29.44
CA ALA A 187 -21.72 32.39 28.84
C ALA A 187 -23.21 32.19 29.14
N LEU A 188 -23.72 30.96 29.02
CA LEU A 188 -25.11 30.62 29.32
C LEU A 188 -25.47 30.83 30.80
N LYS A 189 -24.55 30.51 31.73
CA LYS A 189 -24.75 30.80 33.17
C LYS A 189 -24.83 32.29 33.43
N LEU A 190 -23.93 33.07 32.83
CA LEU A 190 -23.94 34.54 32.93
C LEU A 190 -25.24 35.15 32.39
N TRP A 191 -25.87 34.55 31.37
CA TRP A 191 -27.16 35.02 30.87
C TRP A 191 -28.26 34.89 31.93
N VAL A 192 -28.32 33.74 32.60
CA VAL A 192 -29.29 33.49 33.68
C VAL A 192 -29.04 34.45 34.84
N GLU A 193 -27.79 34.71 35.22
CA GLU A 193 -27.44 35.63 36.32
C GLU A 193 -27.75 37.10 36.02
N ARG A 194 -27.60 37.54 34.76
CA ARG A 194 -27.81 38.95 34.37
C ARG A 194 -29.29 39.30 34.17
N LEU A 195 -30.13 38.30 33.94
CA LEU A 195 -31.54 38.47 33.59
C LEU A 195 -32.36 39.30 34.60
N PRO A 196 -32.26 39.05 35.92
CA PRO A 196 -32.99 39.82 36.93
C PRO A 196 -32.61 41.32 36.97
N GLY A 197 -31.42 41.68 36.50
CA GLY A 197 -30.93 43.07 36.49
C GLY A 197 -31.37 43.87 35.27
N VAL A 198 -31.86 43.22 34.21
CA VAL A 198 -32.17 43.87 32.92
C VAL A 198 -33.67 43.92 32.65
N ALA A 199 -34.42 42.89 33.05
CA ALA A 199 -35.86 42.80 32.82
C ALA A 199 -36.60 42.43 34.10
N SER A 200 -37.70 43.13 34.39
CA SER A 200 -38.64 42.76 35.44
C SER A 200 -39.46 41.54 35.00
N MET A 201 -38.85 40.36 35.04
CA MET A 201 -39.50 39.07 34.80
C MET A 201 -40.11 38.52 36.09
N SER A 202 -41.21 37.77 35.95
CA SER A 202 -41.77 37.02 37.06
C SER A 202 -40.89 35.81 37.40
N THR A 203 -40.99 35.32 38.63
CA THR A 203 -40.25 34.14 39.09
C THR A 203 -40.55 32.90 38.24
N GLU A 204 -41.79 32.75 37.77
CA GLU A 204 -42.19 31.64 36.90
C GLU A 204 -41.47 31.69 35.54
N GLN A 205 -41.39 32.88 34.94
CA GLN A 205 -40.71 33.07 33.66
C GLN A 205 -39.20 32.88 33.79
N TYR A 206 -38.61 33.30 34.90
CA TYR A 206 -37.19 33.08 35.20
C TYR A 206 -36.87 31.58 35.32
N ASN A 207 -37.70 30.83 36.06
CA ASN A 207 -37.53 29.39 36.21
C ASN A 207 -37.70 28.63 34.88
N ALA A 208 -38.66 29.05 34.04
CA ALA A 208 -38.84 28.48 32.71
C ALA A 208 -37.61 28.73 31.82
N PHE A 209 -37.08 29.95 31.80
CA PHE A 209 -35.87 30.29 31.05
C PHE A 209 -34.65 29.49 31.52
N GLN A 210 -34.46 29.36 32.84
CA GLN A 210 -33.39 28.54 33.40
C GLN A 210 -33.53 27.07 32.98
N GLY A 211 -34.77 26.57 32.87
CA GLY A 211 -35.08 25.25 32.33
C GLY A 211 -34.57 25.09 30.88
N PHE A 212 -34.93 26.03 30.00
CA PHE A 212 -34.49 26.00 28.59
C PHE A 212 -32.97 26.10 28.44
N VAL A 213 -32.30 26.92 29.25
CA VAL A 213 -30.83 26.99 29.25
C VAL A 213 -30.21 25.66 29.63
N ARG A 214 -30.77 24.95 30.63
CA ARG A 214 -30.28 23.62 31.03
C ARG A 214 -30.52 22.57 29.94
N GLU A 215 -31.69 22.61 29.29
CA GLU A 215 -32.01 21.73 28.18
C GLU A 215 -31.03 21.91 27.02
N LEU A 216 -30.74 23.17 26.64
CA LEU A 216 -29.74 23.50 25.62
C LEU A 216 -28.34 22.99 26.00
N GLN A 217 -27.94 23.12 27.27
CA GLN A 217 -26.65 22.59 27.75
C GLN A 217 -26.56 21.06 27.59
N ASN A 218 -27.65 20.35 27.89
CA ASN A 218 -27.73 18.90 27.74
C ASN A 218 -27.69 18.48 26.26
N GLU A 219 -28.41 19.19 25.38
CA GLU A 219 -28.39 18.92 23.94
C GLU A 219 -27.01 19.14 23.34
N ILE A 220 -26.33 20.24 23.71
CA ILE A 220 -24.95 20.50 23.28
C ILE A 220 -24.01 19.38 23.75
N PHE A 221 -24.16 18.92 24.99
CA PHE A 221 -23.37 17.80 25.52
C PHE A 221 -23.63 16.51 24.73
N GLU A 222 -24.88 16.16 24.47
CA GLU A 222 -25.25 14.98 23.70
C GLU A 222 -24.70 15.05 22.27
N LEU A 223 -24.82 16.19 21.60
CA LEU A 223 -24.26 16.40 20.26
C LEU A 223 -22.74 16.26 20.22
N MET A 224 -22.01 16.72 21.25
CA MET A 224 -20.55 16.65 21.27
C MET A 224 -20.00 15.31 21.74
N VAL A 225 -20.76 14.51 22.51
CA VAL A 225 -20.27 13.24 23.06
C VAL A 225 -20.84 12.04 22.30
N ALA A 226 -22.11 12.07 21.90
CA ALA A 226 -22.77 10.93 21.26
C ALA A 226 -22.47 10.86 19.75
N LYS A 227 -22.48 11.99 19.04
CA LYS A 227 -22.28 12.01 17.57
C LYS A 227 -20.89 11.62 17.09
N PRO A 228 -19.78 11.94 17.78
CA PRO A 228 -18.45 11.50 17.32
C PRO A 228 -18.28 9.98 17.27
N ASN A 229 -19.13 9.22 17.99
CA ASN A 229 -19.13 7.76 17.92
C ASN A 229 -19.88 7.22 16.69
N GLU A 230 -20.51 8.09 15.88
CA GLU A 230 -21.10 7.68 14.60
C GLU A 230 -19.98 7.29 13.61
N PRO A 231 -20.17 6.21 12.82
CA PRO A 231 -19.12 5.63 11.97
C PRO A 231 -18.59 6.55 10.87
N ARG A 232 -19.23 7.70 10.63
CA ARG A 232 -18.81 8.69 9.63
C ARG A 232 -17.71 9.65 10.09
N MET A 233 -17.41 9.72 11.39
CA MET A 233 -16.40 10.62 11.96
C MET A 233 -15.21 9.86 12.58
N ARG A 234 -14.86 8.69 12.03
CA ARG A 234 -13.68 7.96 12.49
C ARG A 234 -12.42 8.77 12.23
N SER A 235 -11.50 8.68 13.18
CA SER A 235 -10.16 9.25 13.00
C SER A 235 -9.39 8.42 11.97
N TYR A 236 -8.47 9.07 11.26
CA TYR A 236 -7.58 8.41 10.31
C TYR A 236 -6.78 7.24 10.94
N ALA A 237 -6.55 7.28 12.25
CA ALA A 237 -5.93 6.19 13.00
C ALA A 237 -6.80 4.92 13.06
N GLY A 238 -8.12 5.07 13.19
CA GLY A 238 -9.05 3.94 13.18
C GLY A 238 -9.13 3.28 11.80
N ASP A 239 -9.08 4.08 10.74
CA ASP A 239 -9.04 3.54 9.37
C ASP A 239 -7.76 2.72 9.10
N ILE A 240 -6.64 3.06 9.75
CA ILE A 240 -5.38 2.31 9.65
C ILE A 240 -5.45 1.02 10.46
N GLU A 241 -5.97 1.08 11.69
CA GLU A 241 -6.11 -0.09 12.57
C GLU A 241 -7.02 -1.15 11.95
N ASP A 242 -8.12 -0.75 11.30
CA ASP A 242 -8.97 -1.67 10.54
C ASP A 242 -8.21 -2.34 9.40
N LEU A 243 -7.38 -1.60 8.66
CA LEU A 243 -6.54 -2.15 7.58
C LEU A 243 -5.42 -3.07 8.09
N GLU A 244 -4.87 -2.80 9.29
CA GLU A 244 -3.89 -3.67 9.95
C GLU A 244 -4.56 -4.96 10.44
N ASN A 245 -5.74 -4.87 11.06
CA ASN A 245 -6.52 -6.01 11.54
C ASN A 245 -7.01 -6.90 10.38
N GLU A 246 -7.49 -6.30 9.28
CA GLU A 246 -7.81 -7.04 8.06
C GLU A 246 -6.58 -7.77 7.48
N ALA A 247 -5.38 -7.19 7.64
CA ALA A 247 -4.14 -7.81 7.21
C ALA A 247 -3.68 -8.95 8.11
N GLU A 248 -3.94 -8.87 9.41
CA GLU A 248 -3.64 -9.95 10.36
C GLU A 248 -4.55 -11.16 10.13
N ILE A 249 -5.86 -10.93 9.95
CA ILE A 249 -6.85 -11.99 9.70
C ILE A 249 -6.55 -12.73 8.38
N ALA A 250 -6.27 -12.00 7.30
CA ALA A 250 -5.93 -12.62 6.02
C ALA A 250 -4.55 -13.29 6.00
N GLY A 251 -3.66 -12.94 6.94
CA GLY A 251 -2.39 -13.62 7.15
C GLY A 251 -2.57 -14.99 7.81
N ASP A 252 -3.51 -15.11 8.76
CA ASP A 252 -3.79 -16.35 9.50
C ASP A 252 -4.50 -17.39 8.62
N ASP A 253 -5.44 -16.95 7.77
CA ASP A 253 -6.14 -17.81 6.80
C ASP A 253 -5.20 -18.47 5.76
N LEU A 254 -4.01 -17.88 5.51
CA LEU A 254 -3.00 -18.44 4.62
C LEU A 254 -2.09 -19.46 5.31
N VAL A 255 -1.97 -19.41 6.64
CA VAL A 255 -1.20 -20.36 7.44
C VAL A 255 -2.00 -21.64 7.73
N GLU A 256 -3.33 -21.55 7.81
CA GLU A 256 -4.20 -22.73 7.97
C GLU A 256 -4.43 -23.54 6.67
N ALA A 257 -3.97 -23.03 5.52
CA ALA A 257 -4.16 -23.65 4.20
C ALA A 257 -2.94 -24.45 3.69
N GLU A 258 -1.85 -24.55 4.46
CA GLU A 258 -0.69 -25.45 4.21
C GLU A 258 -0.74 -26.71 5.09
#